data_AF-A0AB39WS15-F1
#
_entry.id   AF-A0AB39WS15-F1
#
_cell.length_a   1.000
_cell.length_b   1.000
_cell.length_c   1.000
_cell.angle_alpha   90.00
_cell.angle_beta   90.00
_cell.angle_gamma   90.00
#
_symmetry.space_group_name_H-M   'P 1'
#
loop_
_entity.id
_entity.type
_entity.pdbx_description
1 polymer ?
#
loop_
_entity_poly.entity_id
_entity_poly.type
_entity_poly.pdbx_seq_one_letter_code
_entity_poly.pdbx_strand_id
1 'polypeptide(L)'
;MTLYKNTLENFDKNFIGFSTLAILGQSCLGGAAAMMILANGTSFGQMIQLSIIVLICMLVNTSILAQMKHKLIFNLIIASTILSTLLIVLNNL
;
A
#
# COMPACT_ATOMS: atom_id res chain seq x y z
N MET A 1 -9.65 -12.53 -15.51
CA MET A 1 -8.66 -13.59 -15.23
C MET A 1 -7.36 -13.43 -16.03
N THR A 2 -7.42 -13.02 -17.30
CA THR A 2 -6.24 -12.79 -18.15
C THR A 2 -5.39 -11.58 -17.72
N LEU A 3 -6.00 -10.46 -17.32
CA LEU A 3 -5.24 -9.28 -16.89
C LEU A 3 -4.40 -9.51 -15.63
N TYR A 4 -4.97 -10.09 -14.56
CA TYR A 4 -4.20 -10.38 -13.34
C TYR A 4 -3.00 -11.31 -13.62
N LYS A 5 -3.22 -12.38 -14.40
CA LYS A 5 -2.15 -13.33 -14.75
C LYS A 5 -1.06 -12.69 -15.60
N ASN A 6 -1.43 -11.90 -16.61
CA ASN A 6 -0.46 -11.17 -17.43
C ASN A 6 0.32 -10.14 -16.62
N THR A 7 -0.32 -9.37 -15.75
CA THR A 7 0.37 -8.38 -14.90
C THR A 7 1.28 -9.05 -13.89
N LEU A 8 0.86 -10.19 -13.30
CA LEU A 8 1.70 -10.99 -12.42
C LEU A 8 2.93 -11.54 -13.14
N GLU A 9 2.77 -12.05 -14.36
CA GLU A 9 3.88 -12.59 -15.15
C GLU A 9 4.87 -11.49 -15.57
N ASN A 10 4.39 -10.30 -15.89
CA ASN A 10 5.24 -9.13 -16.14
C ASN A 10 5.95 -8.65 -14.87
N PHE A 11 5.26 -8.68 -13.73
CA PHE A 11 5.83 -8.38 -12.42
C PHE A 11 6.94 -9.37 -12.06
N ASP A 12 6.79 -10.65 -12.39
CA ASP A 12 7.84 -11.67 -12.18
C ASP A 12 9.06 -11.41 -13.09
N LYS A 13 8.82 -11.14 -14.39
CA LYS A 13 9.87 -10.87 -15.38
C LYS A 13 10.75 -9.65 -15.05
N ASN A 14 10.19 -8.62 -14.41
CA ASN A 14 10.91 -7.40 -14.04
C ASN A 14 10.65 -7.03 -12.57
N PHE A 15 10.78 -8.01 -11.67
CA PHE A 15 10.42 -7.87 -10.26
C PHE A 15 11.05 -6.66 -9.58
N ILE A 16 12.36 -6.42 -9.75
CA ILE A 16 13.04 -5.29 -9.10
C ILE A 16 12.49 -3.94 -9.58
N GLY A 17 12.30 -3.77 -10.89
CA GLY A 17 11.77 -2.52 -11.44
C GLY A 17 10.33 -2.27 -11.01
N PHE A 18 9.46 -3.28 -11.14
CA PHE A 18 8.05 -3.14 -10.78
C PHE A 18 7.82 -3.03 -9.27
N SER A 19 8.58 -3.75 -8.45
CA SER A 19 8.49 -3.63 -6.98
C SER A 19 8.95 -2.26 -6.51
N THR A 20 10.00 -1.70 -7.11
CA THR A 20 10.47 -0.33 -6.78
C THR A 20 9.41 0.72 -7.14
N LEU A 21 8.82 0.63 -8.34
CA LEU A 21 7.72 1.52 -8.74
C LEU A 21 6.50 1.38 -7.81
N ALA A 22 6.17 0.14 -7.42
CA ALA A 22 5.06 -0.13 -6.52
C ALA A 22 5.29 0.45 -5.12
N ILE A 23 6.51 0.31 -4.56
CA ILE A 23 6.88 0.93 -3.27
C ILE A 23 6.72 2.44 -3.35
N LEU A 24 7.23 3.07 -4.42
CA LEU A 24 7.15 4.52 -4.59
C LEU A 24 5.70 4.99 -4.63
N GLY A 25 4.87 4.40 -5.51
CA GLY A 25 3.46 4.77 -5.64
C GLY A 25 2.67 4.54 -4.35
N GLN A 26 2.89 3.39 -3.71
CA GLN A 26 2.23 3.03 -2.45
C GLN A 26 2.63 3.96 -1.31
N SER A 27 3.91 4.31 -1.20
CA SER A 27 4.42 5.23 -0.16
C SER A 27 3.88 6.65 -0.34
N CYS A 28 3.80 7.16 -1.58
CA CYS A 28 3.19 8.45 -1.86
C CYS A 28 1.71 8.48 -1.49
N LEU A 29 0.96 7.44 -1.85
CA LEU A 29 -0.46 7.33 -1.52
C LEU A 29 -0.68 7.23 0.00
N GLY A 30 0.13 6.41 0.69
CA GLY A 30 0.09 6.27 2.14
C GLY A 30 0.45 7.57 2.86
N GLY A 31 1.42 8.33 2.35
CA GLY A 31 1.78 9.65 2.85
C GLY A 31 0.66 10.67 2.68
N ALA A 32 0.00 10.70 1.52
CA ALA A 32 -1.18 11.53 1.30
C ALA A 32 -2.33 11.16 2.24
N ALA A 33 -2.56 9.86 2.45
CA ALA A 33 -3.57 9.37 3.39
C ALA A 33 -3.29 9.80 4.83
N ALA A 34 -2.04 9.63 5.29
CA ALA A 34 -1.58 10.06 6.60
C ALA A 34 -1.78 11.56 6.82
N MET A 35 -1.45 12.38 5.81
CA MET A 35 -1.63 13.82 5.86
C MET A 35 -3.11 14.20 5.99
N MET A 36 -4.01 13.57 5.21
CA MET A 36 -5.45 13.85 5.29
C MET A 36 -6.05 13.45 6.64
N ILE A 37 -5.59 12.36 7.24
CA ILE A 37 -6.03 11.94 8.58
C ILE A 37 -5.61 12.95 9.63
N LEU A 38 -4.35 13.39 9.58
CA LEU A 38 -3.81 14.35 10.54
C LEU A 38 -4.42 15.76 10.36
N ALA A 39 -4.79 16.12 9.13
CA ALA A 39 -5.46 17.38 8.82
C ALA A 39 -6.85 17.49 9.47
N ASN A 40 -7.55 16.36 9.67
CA ASN A 40 -8.84 16.33 10.37
C ASN A 40 -8.69 16.37 11.91
N GLY A 41 -7.46 16.33 12.44
CA GLY A 41 -7.17 16.41 13.87
C GLY A 41 -6.32 15.24 14.40
N THR A 42 -6.17 15.20 15.72
CA THR A 42 -5.33 14.21 16.43
C THR A 42 -6.10 13.46 17.51
N SER A 43 -7.40 13.21 17.29
CA SER A 43 -8.22 12.39 18.18
C SER A 43 -7.71 10.94 18.21
N PHE A 44 -8.08 10.18 19.25
CA PHE A 44 -7.65 8.80 19.41
C PHE A 44 -8.01 7.91 18.20
N GLY A 45 -9.17 8.15 17.58
CA GLY A 45 -9.59 7.44 16.36
C GLY A 45 -8.68 7.69 15.16
N GLN A 46 -8.24 8.94 14.97
CA GLN A 46 -7.32 9.33 13.88
C GLN A 46 -5.93 8.72 14.07
N MET A 47 -5.45 8.67 15.31
CA MET A 47 -4.16 8.05 15.63
C MET A 47 -4.14 6.53 15.36
N ILE A 48 -5.27 5.85 15.59
CA ILE A 48 -5.42 4.44 15.22
C ILE A 48 -5.42 4.26 13.70
N GLN A 49 -6.19 5.07 12.97
CA GLN A 49 -6.22 5.01 11.49
C GLN A 49 -4.83 5.26 10.88
N LEU A 50 -4.12 6.27 11.39
CA LEU A 50 -2.75 6.57 11.00
C LEU A 50 -1.82 5.37 11.25
N SER A 51 -1.90 4.77 12.43
CA SER A 51 -1.07 3.61 12.79
C SER A 51 -1.33 2.42 11.85
N ILE A 52 -2.60 2.15 11.51
CA ILE A 52 -2.98 1.07 10.60
C ILE A 52 -2.40 1.31 9.19
N ILE A 53 -2.48 2.54 8.67
CA ILE A 53 -1.91 2.87 7.35
C ILE A 53 -0.41 2.66 7.35
N VAL A 54 0.29 3.22 8.33
CA VAL A 54 1.75 3.15 8.40
C VAL A 54 2.21 1.69 8.51
N LEU A 55 1.56 0.88 9.35
CA LEU A 55 1.86 -0.55 9.48
C LEU A 55 1.70 -1.28 8.15
N ILE A 56 0.64 -1.00 7.40
CA ILE A 56 0.35 -1.68 6.13
C ILE A 56 1.32 -1.23 5.03
N CYS A 57 1.68 0.05 4.99
CA CYS A 57 2.74 0.54 4.12
C CYS A 57 4.07 -0.18 4.41
N MET A 58 4.44 -0.27 5.69
CA MET A 58 5.69 -0.92 6.11
C MET A 58 5.68 -2.44 5.87
N LEU A 59 4.52 -3.10 5.95
CA LEU A 59 4.38 -4.50 5.59
C LEU A 59 4.67 -4.76 4.11
N VAL A 60 4.22 -3.88 3.21
CA VAL A 60 4.57 -3.97 1.77
C VAL A 60 6.08 -3.86 1.59
N ASN A 61 6.71 -2.84 2.18
CA ASN A 61 8.16 -2.64 2.08
C ASN A 61 8.95 -3.82 2.64
N THR A 62 8.54 -4.32 3.80
CA THR A 62 9.15 -5.49 4.46
C THR A 62 8.99 -6.75 3.62
N SER A 63 7.80 -6.98 3.03
CA SER A 63 7.55 -8.16 2.21
C SER A 63 8.41 -8.20 0.94
N ILE A 64 8.74 -7.02 0.39
CA ILE A 64 9.65 -6.88 -0.75
C ILE A 64 11.10 -7.12 -0.33
N LEU A 65 11.54 -6.54 0.79
CA LEU A 65 12.90 -6.72 1.32
C LEU A 65 13.17 -8.15 1.76
N ALA A 66 12.17 -8.82 2.35
CA ALA A 66 12.23 -10.22 2.75
C ALA A 66 12.14 -11.20 1.56
N GLN A 67 12.05 -10.69 0.33
CA GLN A 67 11.93 -11.48 -0.89
C GLN A 67 10.85 -12.55 -0.79
N MET A 68 9.69 -12.17 -0.23
CA MET A 68 8.55 -13.07 -0.15
C MET A 68 8.09 -13.45 -1.56
N LYS A 69 7.26 -14.51 -1.67
CA LYS A 69 6.72 -14.95 -2.96
C LYS A 69 6.14 -13.76 -3.73
N HIS A 70 6.53 -13.59 -5.00
CA HIS A 70 6.12 -12.45 -5.84
C HIS A 70 4.60 -12.24 -5.88
N LYS A 71 3.83 -13.34 -5.84
CA LYS A 71 2.37 -13.32 -5.76
C LYS A 71 1.82 -12.71 -4.47
N LEU A 72 2.48 -12.95 -3.34
CA LEU A 72 2.12 -12.37 -2.05
C LEU A 72 2.38 -10.87 -2.07
N ILE A 73 3.57 -10.46 -2.51
CA ILE A 73 3.97 -9.05 -2.64
C ILE A 73 2.97 -8.28 -3.50
N PHE A 74 2.65 -8.82 -4.68
CA PHE A 74 1.71 -8.19 -5.62
C PHE A 74 0.32 -8.00 -5.00
N ASN A 75 -0.18 -9.02 -4.29
CA ASN A 75 -1.45 -8.91 -3.56
C ASN A 75 -1.38 -7.89 -2.41
N LEU A 76 -0.24 -7.81 -1.71
CA LEU A 76 -0.04 -6.87 -0.60
C LEU A 76 -0.04 -5.41 -1.09
N ILE A 77 0.60 -5.14 -2.23
CA ILE A 77 0.59 -3.82 -2.89
C ILE A 77 -0.85 -3.40 -3.22
N ILE A 78 -1.62 -4.30 -3.84
CA ILE A 78 -3.02 -4.04 -4.18
C ILE A 78 -3.85 -3.78 -2.93
N ALA A 79 -3.71 -4.63 -1.90
CA ALA A 79 -4.43 -4.48 -0.64
C ALA A 79 -4.11 -3.15 0.05
N SER A 80 -2.83 -2.77 0.12
CA SER A 80 -2.37 -1.50 0.68
C SER A 80 -2.95 -0.29 -0.06
N THR A 81 -2.97 -0.33 -1.38
CA THR A 81 -3.52 0.75 -2.23
C THR A 81 -5.02 0.92 -2.00
N ILE A 82 -5.77 -0.18 -1.99
CA ILE A 82 -7.22 -0.17 -1.76
C ILE A 82 -7.50 0.34 -0.35
N LEU A 83 -6.80 -0.16 0.66
CA LEU A 83 -7.06 0.21 2.05
C LEU A 83 -6.69 1.67 2.34
N SER A 84 -5.58 2.17 1.78
CA SER A 84 -5.21 3.58 1.90
C SER A 84 -6.29 4.49 1.28
N THR A 85 -6.82 4.11 0.12
CA THR A 85 -7.93 4.83 -0.53
C THR A 85 -9.20 4.77 0.31
N LEU A 86 -9.53 3.60 0.88
CA LEU A 86 -10.72 3.39 1.69
C LEU A 86 -10.67 4.21 3.00
N LEU A 87 -9.49 4.28 3.64
CA LEU A 87 -9.29 5.09 4.85
C LEU A 87 -9.31 6.58 4.57
N ILE A 88 -8.81 7.04 3.42
CA ILE A 88 -9.00 8.43 2.98
C ILE A 88 -10.49 8.77 2.87
N VAL A 89 -11.28 7.89 2.23
CA VAL A 89 -12.72 8.08 2.03
C VAL A 89 -13.46 8.09 3.38
N LEU A 90 -13.16 7.14 4.27
CA LEU A 90 -13.76 7.04 5.61
C LEU A 90 -13.41 8.23 6.51
N ASN A 91 -12.23 8.82 6.35
CA ASN A 91 -11.81 9.99 7.13
C ASN A 91 -12.42 11.30 6.59
N ASN A 92 -12.89 11.32 5.34
CA ASN A 92 -13.54 12.49 4.72
C ASN A 92 -15.08 12.42 4.75
N LEU A 93 -15.65 11.37 5.34
CA LEU A 93 -17.09 11.18 5.54
C LEU A 93 -17.46 11.50 6.99
#